data_AF-A0A7J4S5X0-F1
#
_entry.id   AF-A0A7J4S5X0-F1
#
_cell.length_a   1.000
_cell.length_b   1.000
_cell.length_c   1.000
_cell.angle_alpha   90.00
_cell.angle_beta   90.00
_cell.angle_gamma   90.00
#
_symmetry.space_group_name_H-M   'P 1'
#
loop_
_entity.id
_entity.type
_entity.pdbx_description
1 polymer ?
#
loop_
_entity_poly.entity_id
_entity_poly.type
_entity_poly.pdbx_seq_one_letter_code
_entity_poly.pdbx_strand_id
1 'polypeptide(L)'
;LQRQIIHTSDRVGERKVESARKSINALNPEIKVVLHEEMLVAANVERIIAGYDVILDGTDTFETRYILNDAAVAAGIPLDLVTIDAARALGVSSTLGSIEVGKRADLAVVSLRRPHTTPFYPANVISHLVYSSRGSDVQATIVDGRVLMAGGVLRTVDEGTVIERAQETAKELLGA
;
A
#
# COMPACT_ATOMS: atom_id res chain seq x y z
N LEU A 1 -28.93 -13.73 1.66
CA LEU A 1 -27.60 -13.57 1.02
C LEU A 1 -27.38 -12.24 0.31
N GLN A 2 -28.28 -11.25 0.45
CA GLN A 2 -28.30 -9.98 -0.32
C GLN A 2 -27.02 -9.13 -0.34
N ARG A 3 -26.04 -9.39 0.53
CA ARG A 3 -24.77 -8.64 0.64
C ARG A 3 -23.51 -9.50 0.70
N GLN A 4 -23.62 -10.82 0.53
CA GLN A 4 -22.50 -11.76 0.58
C GLN A 4 -22.53 -12.64 -0.68
N ILE A 5 -22.25 -12.02 -1.83
CA ILE A 5 -22.45 -12.60 -3.18
C ILE A 5 -21.61 -13.85 -3.45
N ILE A 6 -20.53 -14.05 -2.70
CA ILE A 6 -19.66 -15.22 -2.83
C ILE A 6 -20.30 -16.50 -2.27
N HIS A 7 -21.39 -16.41 -1.52
CA HIS A 7 -22.10 -17.54 -0.92
C HIS A 7 -23.47 -17.76 -1.58
N THR A 8 -23.93 -19.01 -1.61
CA THR A 8 -25.22 -19.41 -2.20
C THR A 8 -26.14 -20.06 -1.15
N SER A 9 -27.45 -20.09 -1.43
CA SER A 9 -28.48 -20.49 -0.46
C SER A 9 -28.37 -21.96 -0.04
N ASP A 10 -27.89 -22.83 -0.92
CA ASP A 10 -27.63 -24.25 -0.67
C ASP A 10 -26.44 -24.50 0.27
N ARG A 11 -25.59 -23.49 0.52
CA ARG A 11 -24.44 -23.56 1.44
C ARG A 11 -24.67 -22.86 2.77
N VAL A 12 -25.92 -22.57 3.14
CA VAL A 12 -26.24 -22.02 4.46
C VAL A 12 -25.92 -23.05 5.54
N GLY A 13 -25.22 -22.62 6.60
CA GLY A 13 -24.74 -23.50 7.68
C GLY A 13 -23.31 -24.02 7.46
N GLU A 14 -22.77 -23.92 6.24
CA GLU A 14 -21.35 -24.17 5.98
C GLU A 14 -20.49 -23.03 6.54
N ARG A 15 -19.25 -23.34 6.96
CA ARG A 15 -18.28 -22.31 7.34
C ARG A 15 -18.05 -21.35 6.17
N LYS A 16 -18.04 -20.04 6.44
CA LYS A 16 -17.88 -19.01 5.40
C LYS A 16 -16.60 -19.19 4.57
N VAL A 17 -15.49 -19.51 5.24
CA VAL A 17 -14.18 -19.73 4.62
C VAL A 17 -14.21 -20.90 3.63
N GLU A 18 -14.89 -22.00 3.95
CA GLU A 18 -15.08 -23.14 3.06
C GLU A 18 -16.01 -22.82 1.88
N SER A 19 -17.14 -22.17 2.17
CA SER A 19 -18.08 -21.73 1.13
C SER A 19 -17.42 -20.76 0.13
N ALA A 20 -16.56 -19.86 0.62
CA ALA A 20 -15.78 -18.95 -0.22
C ALA A 20 -14.74 -19.68 -1.07
N ARG A 21 -13.99 -20.62 -0.49
CA ARG A 21 -13.02 -21.46 -1.21
C ARG A 21 -13.67 -22.21 -2.37
N LYS A 22 -14.83 -22.82 -2.14
CA LYS A 22 -15.58 -23.52 -3.20
C LYS A 22 -15.90 -22.57 -4.35
N SER A 23 -16.35 -21.36 -4.07
CA SER A 23 -16.64 -20.35 -5.10
C SER A 23 -15.37 -19.90 -5.85
N ILE A 24 -14.26 -19.64 -5.15
CA ILE A 24 -13.00 -19.21 -5.76
C ILE A 24 -12.43 -20.31 -6.67
N ASN A 25 -12.37 -21.55 -6.18
CA ASN A 25 -11.81 -22.66 -6.96
C ASN A 25 -12.70 -23.09 -8.13
N ALA A 26 -14.02 -22.88 -8.03
CA ALA A 26 -14.92 -23.06 -9.15
C ALA A 26 -14.68 -22.01 -10.26
N LEU A 27 -14.25 -20.80 -9.89
CA LEU A 27 -13.89 -19.74 -10.85
C LEU A 27 -12.52 -19.98 -11.47
N ASN A 28 -11.51 -20.29 -10.66
CA ASN A 28 -10.17 -20.66 -11.14
C ASN A 28 -9.55 -21.72 -10.21
N PRO A 29 -9.42 -22.97 -10.67
CA PRO A 29 -8.91 -24.08 -9.86
C PRO A 29 -7.40 -23.99 -9.57
N GLU A 30 -6.64 -23.15 -10.28
CA GLU A 30 -5.21 -22.96 -10.05
C GLU A 30 -4.92 -22.06 -8.84
N ILE A 31 -5.93 -21.34 -8.34
CA ILE A 31 -5.77 -20.48 -7.17
C ILE A 31 -5.65 -21.35 -5.92
N LYS A 32 -4.54 -21.19 -5.20
CA LYS A 32 -4.37 -21.75 -3.87
C LYS A 32 -5.12 -20.88 -2.85
N VAL A 33 -6.19 -21.41 -2.27
CA VAL A 33 -6.91 -20.77 -1.17
C VAL A 33 -6.45 -21.36 0.16
N VAL A 34 -5.86 -20.53 1.02
CA VAL A 34 -5.45 -20.89 2.38
C VAL A 34 -6.52 -20.43 3.36
N LEU A 35 -7.06 -21.35 4.15
CA LEU A 35 -8.12 -21.06 5.11
C LEU A 35 -7.55 -20.82 6.49
N HIS A 36 -8.03 -19.77 7.15
CA HIS A 36 -7.80 -19.50 8.56
C HIS A 36 -9.16 -19.59 9.26
N GLU A 37 -9.44 -20.75 9.87
CA GLU A 37 -10.72 -21.02 10.55
C GLU A 37 -10.71 -20.55 12.01
N GLU A 38 -10.26 -19.33 12.22
CA GLU A 38 -10.08 -18.71 13.54
C GLU A 38 -10.46 -17.23 13.49
N MET A 39 -10.86 -16.68 14.63
CA MET A 39 -11.07 -15.23 14.73
C MET A 39 -9.70 -14.55 14.81
N LEU A 40 -9.51 -13.49 14.02
CA LEU A 40 -8.29 -12.69 14.09
C LEU A 40 -8.29 -11.84 15.36
N VAL A 41 -7.25 -12.03 16.17
CA VAL A 41 -7.03 -11.40 17.48
C VAL A 41 -5.55 -11.06 17.65
N ALA A 42 -5.20 -10.27 18.65
CA ALA A 42 -3.81 -9.86 18.90
C ALA A 42 -2.86 -11.07 19.07
N ALA A 43 -3.33 -12.18 19.64
CA ALA A 43 -2.52 -13.36 19.88
C ALA A 43 -2.16 -14.18 18.63
N ASN A 44 -2.87 -13.99 17.50
CA ASN A 44 -2.63 -14.78 16.28
C ASN A 44 -2.35 -13.92 15.03
N VAL A 45 -2.57 -12.60 15.07
CA VAL A 45 -2.45 -11.73 13.89
C VAL A 45 -1.09 -11.83 13.21
N GLU A 46 0.02 -11.78 13.95
CA GLU A 46 1.37 -11.84 13.37
C GLU A 46 1.60 -13.15 12.60
N ARG A 47 1.17 -14.28 13.16
CA ARG A 47 1.25 -15.58 12.49
C ARG A 47 0.37 -15.62 11.24
N ILE A 48 -0.84 -15.07 11.31
CA ILE A 48 -1.79 -15.10 10.20
C ILE A 48 -1.29 -14.26 9.03
N ILE A 49 -0.76 -13.06 9.29
CA ILE A 49 -0.30 -12.16 8.21
C ILE A 49 1.08 -12.54 7.66
N ALA A 50 1.84 -13.37 8.38
CA ALA A 50 3.17 -13.77 7.96
C ALA A 50 3.16 -14.42 6.57
N GLY A 51 3.96 -13.87 5.66
CA GLY A 51 4.12 -14.38 4.28
C GLY A 51 3.04 -13.92 3.29
N TYR A 52 2.16 -12.99 3.67
CA TYR A 52 1.28 -12.29 2.73
C TYR A 52 1.87 -10.93 2.34
N ASP A 53 1.90 -10.65 1.04
CA ASP A 53 2.40 -9.37 0.50
C ASP A 53 1.34 -8.25 0.58
N VAL A 54 0.06 -8.62 0.60
CA VAL A 54 -1.07 -7.68 0.65
C VAL A 54 -2.11 -8.14 1.66
N ILE A 55 -2.62 -7.19 2.44
CA ILE A 55 -3.72 -7.39 3.38
C ILE A 55 -4.90 -6.56 2.94
N LEU A 56 -6.06 -7.20 2.82
CA LEU A 56 -7.35 -6.54 2.56
C LEU A 56 -8.25 -6.69 3.78
N ASP A 57 -8.55 -5.58 4.45
CA ASP A 57 -9.48 -5.57 5.58
C ASP A 57 -10.94 -5.56 5.08
N GLY A 58 -11.63 -6.69 5.28
CA GLY A 58 -13.07 -6.84 5.07
C GLY A 58 -13.87 -7.00 6.36
N THR A 59 -13.29 -6.65 7.51
CA THR A 59 -13.89 -6.85 8.83
C THR A 59 -14.89 -5.75 9.19
N ASP A 60 -15.91 -6.10 9.96
CA ASP A 60 -16.97 -5.21 10.42
C ASP A 60 -16.80 -4.73 11.87
N THR A 61 -15.66 -5.06 12.50
CA THR A 61 -15.35 -4.69 13.88
C THR A 61 -14.14 -3.76 13.94
N PHE A 62 -14.24 -2.73 14.80
CA PHE A 62 -13.11 -1.80 15.01
C PHE A 62 -11.90 -2.51 15.63
N GLU A 63 -12.14 -3.38 16.61
CA GLU A 63 -11.08 -4.12 17.30
C GLU A 63 -10.20 -4.91 16.33
N THR A 64 -10.80 -5.74 15.46
CA THR A 64 -10.04 -6.52 14.48
C THR A 64 -9.33 -5.63 13.47
N ARG A 65 -9.98 -4.53 13.02
CA ARG A 65 -9.35 -3.55 12.12
C ARG A 65 -8.08 -2.95 12.73
N TYR A 66 -8.12 -2.48 13.97
CA TYR A 66 -6.96 -1.86 14.63
C TYR A 66 -5.83 -2.88 14.85
N ILE A 67 -6.16 -4.08 15.33
CA ILE A 67 -5.18 -5.16 15.52
C ILE A 67 -4.48 -5.51 14.20
N LEU A 68 -5.26 -5.70 13.13
CA LEU A 68 -4.72 -6.02 11.81
C LEU A 68 -3.86 -4.89 11.26
N ASN A 69 -4.30 -3.64 11.43
CA ASN A 69 -3.60 -2.46 10.97
C ASN A 69 -2.24 -2.29 11.66
N ASP A 70 -2.22 -2.36 12.99
CA ASP A 70 -1.00 -2.21 13.78
C ASP A 70 0.01 -3.30 13.43
N ALA A 71 -0.44 -4.56 13.32
CA ALA A 71 0.41 -5.67 12.94
C ALA A 71 0.96 -5.53 11.50
N ALA A 72 0.14 -5.12 10.55
CA ALA A 72 0.55 -4.92 9.16
C ALA A 72 1.62 -3.81 9.04
N VAL A 73 1.43 -2.69 9.75
CA VAL A 73 2.38 -1.58 9.77
C VAL A 73 3.68 -1.98 10.45
N ALA A 74 3.61 -2.70 11.57
CA ALA A 74 4.78 -3.22 12.26
C ALA A 74 5.57 -4.19 11.37
N ALA A 75 4.88 -5.00 10.56
CA ALA A 75 5.49 -5.91 9.59
C ALA A 75 6.03 -5.22 8.33
N GLY A 76 5.82 -3.91 8.14
CA GLY A 76 6.31 -3.17 6.97
C GLY A 76 5.49 -3.38 5.69
N ILE A 77 4.43 -4.18 5.73
CA ILE A 77 3.64 -4.60 4.56
C ILE A 77 3.18 -3.41 3.69
N PRO A 78 2.63 -2.30 4.25
CA PRO A 78 2.22 -1.17 3.42
C PRO A 78 3.38 -0.49 2.67
N LEU A 79 4.59 -0.48 3.25
CA LEU A 79 5.75 0.14 2.60
C LEU A 79 6.30 -0.77 1.50
N ASP A 80 6.40 -2.07 1.77
CA ASP A 80 6.86 -3.07 0.81
C ASP A 80 5.93 -3.11 -0.41
N LEU A 81 4.61 -3.04 -0.17
CA LEU A 81 3.57 -2.98 -1.21
C LEU A 81 3.84 -1.88 -2.25
N VAL A 82 4.19 -0.67 -1.80
CA VAL A 82 4.39 0.49 -2.69
C VAL A 82 5.83 0.64 -3.18
N THR A 83 6.72 -0.28 -2.81
CA THR A 83 8.14 -0.26 -3.20
C THR A 83 8.56 -1.58 -3.86
N ILE A 84 9.11 -2.53 -3.09
CA ILE A 84 9.70 -3.74 -3.64
C ILE A 84 8.65 -4.67 -4.26
N ASP A 85 7.45 -4.75 -3.70
CA ASP A 85 6.39 -5.62 -4.23
C ASP A 85 5.78 -5.06 -5.51
N ALA A 86 5.61 -3.73 -5.60
CA ALA A 86 5.28 -3.08 -6.86
C ALA A 86 6.34 -3.36 -7.94
N ALA A 87 7.62 -3.29 -7.60
CA ALA A 87 8.70 -3.60 -8.54
C ALA A 87 8.70 -5.10 -8.95
N ARG A 88 8.34 -6.02 -8.03
CA ARG A 88 8.17 -7.45 -8.33
C ARG A 88 6.99 -7.67 -9.28
N ALA A 89 5.86 -7.03 -9.02
CA ALA A 89 4.67 -7.12 -9.86
C ALA A 89 4.93 -6.62 -11.29
N LEU A 90 5.81 -5.62 -11.44
CA LEU A 90 6.24 -5.08 -12.74
C LEU A 90 7.41 -5.86 -13.38
N GLY A 91 7.97 -6.87 -12.71
CA GLY A 91 9.10 -7.65 -13.23
C GLY A 91 10.45 -6.91 -13.27
N VAL A 92 10.61 -5.83 -12.50
CA VAL A 92 11.79 -4.95 -12.50
C VAL A 92 12.51 -4.89 -11.15
N SER A 93 12.13 -5.76 -10.20
CA SER A 93 12.67 -5.82 -8.84
C SER A 93 14.17 -6.11 -8.75
N SER A 94 14.78 -6.64 -9.80
CA SER A 94 16.25 -6.79 -9.90
C SER A 94 16.98 -5.45 -9.97
N THR A 95 16.28 -4.37 -10.36
CA THR A 95 16.86 -3.03 -10.58
C THR A 95 16.20 -1.93 -9.76
N LEU A 96 14.99 -2.15 -9.22
CA LEU A 96 14.16 -1.16 -8.55
C LEU A 96 13.49 -1.70 -7.29
N GLY A 97 12.89 -0.79 -6.51
CA GLY A 97 12.00 -1.12 -5.39
C GLY A 97 12.67 -1.28 -4.03
N SER A 98 14.01 -1.26 -3.95
CA SER A 98 14.74 -1.32 -2.68
C SER A 98 16.09 -0.62 -2.79
N ILE A 99 16.67 -0.28 -1.64
CA ILE A 99 17.98 0.37 -1.54
C ILE A 99 19.05 -0.71 -1.38
N GLU A 100 19.62 -1.15 -2.51
CA GLU A 100 20.64 -2.19 -2.57
C GLU A 100 21.73 -1.80 -3.58
N VAL A 101 22.99 -2.19 -3.32
CA VAL A 101 24.09 -1.95 -4.26
C VAL A 101 23.80 -2.64 -5.58
N GLY A 102 23.95 -1.90 -6.69
CA GLY A 102 23.69 -2.40 -8.05
C GLY A 102 22.30 -2.08 -8.60
N LYS A 103 21.34 -1.69 -7.75
CA LYS A 103 20.04 -1.17 -8.19
C LYS A 103 20.14 0.30 -8.59
N ARG A 104 19.15 0.79 -9.35
CA ARG A 104 19.07 2.19 -9.74
C ARG A 104 18.85 3.06 -8.50
N ALA A 105 19.37 4.28 -8.55
CA ALA A 105 19.22 5.25 -7.47
C ALA A 105 17.89 6.00 -7.59
N ASP A 106 16.81 5.29 -7.25
CA ASP A 106 15.44 5.80 -7.18
C ASP A 106 15.06 6.04 -5.72
N LEU A 107 15.10 7.29 -5.28
CA LEU A 107 15.01 7.67 -3.87
C LEU A 107 14.05 8.83 -3.64
N ALA A 108 13.26 8.72 -2.58
CA ALA A 108 12.53 9.84 -1.98
C ALA A 108 13.11 10.13 -0.59
N VAL A 109 13.49 11.38 -0.34
CA VAL A 109 13.99 11.82 0.97
C VAL A 109 12.86 12.56 1.68
N VAL A 110 12.37 12.02 2.79
CA VAL A 110 11.22 12.56 3.53
C VAL A 110 11.68 13.16 4.86
N SER A 111 11.24 14.38 5.16
CA SER A 111 11.51 15.02 6.46
C SER A 111 10.50 14.57 7.50
N LEU A 112 10.98 13.98 8.60
CA LEU A 112 10.17 13.60 9.76
C LEU A 112 10.30 14.58 10.94
N ARG A 113 10.68 15.82 10.65
CA ARG A 113 10.92 16.87 11.67
C ARG A 113 9.89 18.00 11.62
N ARG A 114 8.70 17.73 11.08
CA ARG A 114 7.60 18.70 10.99
C ARG A 114 6.66 18.57 12.20
N PRO A 115 5.88 19.61 12.53
CA PRO A 115 4.93 19.54 13.64
C PRO A 115 3.96 18.35 13.53
N HIS A 116 3.47 18.03 12.32
CA HIS A 116 2.55 16.92 12.10
C HIS A 116 3.21 15.53 12.06
N THR A 117 4.55 15.46 12.10
CA THR A 117 5.33 14.22 12.21
C THR A 117 6.06 14.11 13.55
N THR A 118 5.66 14.89 14.55
CA THR A 118 6.29 14.94 15.88
C THR A 118 5.25 14.52 16.93
N PRO A 119 5.58 13.63 17.89
CA PRO A 119 6.90 13.07 18.17
C PRO A 119 7.30 11.90 17.26
N PHE A 120 8.56 11.90 16.83
CA PHE A 120 9.16 10.82 16.04
C PHE A 120 10.06 9.94 16.90
N TYR A 121 9.95 8.62 16.73
CA TYR A 121 10.84 7.63 17.31
C TYR A 121 11.33 6.68 16.21
N PRO A 122 12.62 6.27 16.16
CA PRO A 122 13.09 5.37 15.12
C PRO A 122 12.24 4.09 14.95
N ALA A 123 11.67 3.57 16.05
CA ALA A 123 10.79 2.40 16.05
C ALA A 123 9.44 2.61 15.33
N ASN A 124 8.97 3.85 15.11
CA ASN A 124 7.68 4.15 14.49
C ASN A 124 7.79 4.77 13.09
N VAL A 125 8.96 4.63 12.44
CA VAL A 125 9.24 5.23 11.13
C VAL A 125 8.24 4.82 10.05
N ILE A 126 7.86 3.54 9.99
CA ILE A 126 6.89 3.06 9.00
C ILE A 126 5.52 3.69 9.24
N SER A 127 5.04 3.68 10.48
CA SER A 127 3.79 4.33 10.86
C SER A 127 3.77 5.82 10.49
N HIS A 128 4.88 6.53 10.71
CA HIS A 128 5.02 7.93 10.31
C HIS A 128 4.98 8.14 8.81
N LEU A 129 5.62 7.26 8.03
CA LEU A 129 5.59 7.33 6.57
C LEU A 129 4.19 7.06 6.02
N VAL A 130 3.46 6.11 6.61
CA VAL A 130 2.14 5.67 6.13
C VAL A 130 1.02 6.62 6.55
N TYR A 131 0.99 7.08 7.80
CA TYR A 131 -0.17 7.82 8.34
C TYR A 131 0.05 9.31 8.56
N SER A 132 1.29 9.73 8.82
CA SER A 132 1.58 11.11 9.22
C SER A 132 2.15 11.93 8.08
N SER A 133 3.02 11.33 7.26
CA SER A 133 3.76 12.01 6.21
C SER A 133 2.85 12.47 5.06
N ARG A 134 3.25 13.55 4.41
CA ARG A 134 2.57 14.18 3.27
C ARG A 134 3.55 14.40 2.14
N GLY A 135 3.04 14.61 0.93
CA GLY A 135 3.88 14.97 -0.23
C GLY A 135 4.75 16.21 0.01
N SER A 136 4.25 17.18 0.80
CA SER A 136 5.00 18.38 1.19
C SER A 136 6.21 18.12 2.09
N ASP A 137 6.33 16.92 2.65
CA ASP A 137 7.46 16.54 3.51
C ASP A 137 8.65 16.01 2.71
N VAL A 138 8.44 15.68 1.43
CA VAL A 138 9.49 15.22 0.53
C VAL A 138 10.47 16.38 0.26
N GLN A 139 11.71 16.21 0.68
CA GLN A 139 12.80 17.17 0.51
C GLN A 139 13.53 16.99 -0.82
N ALA A 140 13.66 15.74 -1.27
CA ALA A 140 14.30 15.44 -2.55
C ALA A 140 13.68 14.20 -3.19
N THR A 141 13.67 14.22 -4.52
CA THR A 141 13.31 13.07 -5.37
C THR A 141 14.43 12.85 -6.35
N ILE A 142 14.94 11.63 -6.40
CA ILE A 142 16.04 11.19 -7.24
C ILE A 142 15.53 10.01 -8.07
N VAL A 143 15.73 10.06 -9.39
CA VAL A 143 15.34 8.98 -10.31
C VAL A 143 16.55 8.66 -11.16
N ASP A 144 16.98 7.41 -11.14
CA ASP A 144 18.16 6.91 -11.83
C ASP A 144 19.41 7.77 -11.56
N GLY A 145 19.56 8.21 -10.30
CA GLY A 145 20.66 9.08 -9.86
C GLY A 145 20.50 10.57 -10.25
N ARG A 146 19.50 10.93 -11.06
CA ARG A 146 19.21 12.32 -11.40
C ARG A 146 18.31 12.96 -10.35
N VAL A 147 18.77 14.05 -9.75
CA VAL A 147 17.98 14.84 -8.80
C VAL A 147 16.89 15.62 -9.56
N LEU A 148 15.63 15.22 -9.37
CA LEU A 148 14.47 15.88 -9.98
C LEU A 148 13.92 17.00 -9.08
N MET A 149 14.03 16.83 -7.77
CA MET A 149 13.59 17.81 -6.76
C MET A 149 14.63 17.90 -5.65
N ALA A 150 14.89 19.11 -5.15
CA ALA A 150 15.73 19.31 -3.96
C ALA A 150 15.30 20.55 -3.17
N GLY A 151 15.25 20.43 -1.84
CA GLY A 151 14.71 21.48 -0.97
C GLY A 151 13.22 21.72 -1.16
N GLY A 152 12.49 20.72 -1.65
CA GLY A 152 11.06 20.84 -2.01
C GLY A 152 10.78 21.63 -3.30
N VAL A 153 11.81 21.95 -4.10
CA VAL A 153 11.67 22.69 -5.36
C VAL A 153 12.02 21.78 -6.55
N LEU A 154 11.11 21.70 -7.53
CA LEU A 154 11.33 20.95 -8.77
C LEU A 154 12.44 21.61 -9.61
N ARG A 155 13.33 20.79 -10.18
CA ARG A 155 14.48 21.24 -10.98
C ARG A 155 14.34 20.95 -12.47
N THR A 156 13.40 20.10 -12.84
CA THR A 156 13.25 19.60 -14.21
C THR A 156 12.05 20.19 -14.94
N VAL A 157 11.18 20.90 -14.23
CA VAL A 157 9.92 21.43 -14.75
C VAL A 157 9.64 22.77 -14.09
N ASP A 158 9.12 23.73 -14.86
CA ASP A 158 8.57 24.99 -14.34
C ASP A 158 7.11 24.78 -13.95
N GLU A 159 6.80 24.96 -12.66
CA GLU A 159 5.46 24.69 -12.12
C GLU A 159 4.40 25.63 -12.71
N GLY A 160 4.72 26.92 -12.91
CA GLY A 160 3.80 27.89 -13.50
C GLY A 160 3.35 27.47 -14.89
N THR A 161 4.30 27.10 -15.73
CA THR A 161 4.05 26.61 -17.09
C THR A 161 3.18 25.35 -17.09
N VAL A 162 3.38 24.42 -16.15
CA VAL A 162 2.54 23.21 -16.05
C VAL A 162 1.11 23.55 -15.65
N ILE A 163 0.95 24.45 -14.68
CA ILE A 163 -0.38 24.89 -14.22
C ILE A 163 -1.13 25.59 -15.36
N GLU A 164 -0.47 26.48 -16.11
CA GLU A 164 -1.06 27.16 -17.25
C GLU A 164 -1.54 26.17 -18.32
N ARG A 165 -0.67 25.23 -18.73
CA ARG A 165 -1.02 24.20 -19.71
C ARG A 165 -2.16 23.30 -19.24
N ALA A 166 -2.19 22.96 -17.96
CA ALA A 166 -3.29 22.18 -17.39
C ALA A 166 -4.62 22.94 -17.46
N GLN A 167 -4.61 24.25 -17.20
CA GLN A 167 -5.80 25.10 -17.33
C GLN A 167 -6.26 25.27 -18.77
N GLU A 168 -5.34 25.43 -19.72
CA GLU A 168 -5.66 25.48 -21.16
C GLU A 168 -6.32 24.17 -21.61
N THR A 169 -5.72 23.03 -21.26
CA THR A 169 -6.27 21.70 -21.59
C THR A 169 -7.67 21.51 -20.97
N ALA A 170 -7.89 21.98 -19.74
CA ALA A 170 -9.19 21.89 -19.10
C ALA A 170 -10.26 22.73 -19.83
N LYS A 171 -9.90 23.93 -20.32
CA LYS A 171 -10.82 24.76 -21.13
C LYS A 171 -11.18 24.08 -22.45
N GLU A 172 -10.19 23.52 -23.15
CA GLU A 172 -10.41 22.77 -24.39
C GLU A 172 -11.38 21.59 -24.18
N LEU A 173 -11.18 20.82 -23.11
CA LEU A 173 -12.05 19.68 -22.77
C LEU A 173 -13.48 20.08 -22.40
N LEU A 174 -13.65 21.27 -21.81
CA LEU A 174 -14.95 21.80 -21.40
C LEU A 174 -15.63 22.67 -22.47
N GLY A 175 -14.96 22.91 -23.60
CA GLY A 175 -15.49 23.73 -24.70
C GLY A 175 -15.65 25.21 -24.36
N ALA A 176 -14.81 25.74 -23.46
CA ALA A 176 -14.80 27.14 -23.02
C ALA A 176 -13.75 27.99 -23.74
#